data_AF-A0A0K1PM34-F1
#
_entry.id   AF-A0A0K1PM34-F1
#
_cell.length_a   1.000
_cell.length_b   1.000
_cell.length_c   1.000
_cell.angle_alpha   90.00
_cell.angle_beta   90.00
_cell.angle_gamma   90.00
#
_symmetry.space_group_name_H-M   'P 1'
#
loop_
_entity.id
_entity.type
_entity.pdbx_description
1 polymer ?
#
loop_
_entity_poly.entity_id
_entity_poly.type
_entity_poly.pdbx_seq_one_letter_code
_entity_poly.pdbx_strand_id
1 'polypeptide(L)'
;MRLTERQRERVKEFHHDQRGAVMLMGLCMSCFLIGGLWFLIGIGDAIVFRDSMQEVADHAAFSSAALHAKGMNFISACNLIMLAMIAIHIILGIIHDILLAICILAAGFSFGSACIPWSNWRPVYVNYAKVMKRAAGAVHIVEVAAAYGYPYIGFAKAYNLGDDYGSFAQKKRDLKVLALSPSMVPGSLLNAPLNALFKKKGAGPIDPATGKATDDDSLTSNNPRKGLPVEAFEYQVVCKKIATIGFDSLFGMSGKAPGGQVLSLVRRIIGDALAFRYCNSMGNGRSNKSAAGTGEGSVGDVLKQGNDTINRENKWRSKHDVSGSISNVGVGSGGGGSIDPGFDEWWGDDGPLLPWQATMNGGPWQQVWAMNLLPEFKDGSEHRVALAERKLGIEQSAKPTAYMAQAEFYFDCTKSWGDSECNGSWNAGFSLKWRARMRRLQFPEVGSLLASFGASFLLNMKGYKDLQKLLKNNKVLDQLGSTIGGAVGTTAISSVVDQMIGEFNNAVRKEANDVGKAFNPQFPGIYH
;
A
#
# COMPACT_ATOMS: atom_id res chain seq x y z
N MET A 1 80.28 -4.45 60.64
CA MET A 1 80.95 -4.79 59.36
C MET A 1 81.33 -3.51 58.64
N ARG A 2 82.63 -3.22 58.47
CA ARG A 2 83.09 -2.08 57.63
C ARG A 2 83.22 -2.59 56.20
N LEU A 3 82.36 -2.12 55.31
CA LEU A 3 82.48 -2.33 53.86
C LEU A 3 83.86 -1.79 53.41
N THR A 4 84.57 -2.57 52.61
CA THR A 4 85.89 -2.18 52.08
C THR A 4 85.75 -0.96 51.16
N GLU A 5 86.76 -0.09 51.08
CA GLU A 5 86.69 1.14 50.26
C GLU A 5 86.33 0.86 48.80
N ARG A 6 86.78 -0.27 48.24
CA ARG A 6 86.36 -0.73 46.91
C ARG A 6 84.86 -0.96 46.76
N GLN A 7 84.17 -1.41 47.82
CA GLN A 7 82.71 -1.55 47.77
C GLN A 7 82.01 -0.19 47.82
N ARG A 8 82.57 0.82 48.50
CA ARG A 8 82.02 2.18 48.48
C ARG A 8 82.15 2.85 47.12
N GLU A 9 83.27 2.67 46.43
CA GLU A 9 83.44 3.22 45.07
C GLU A 9 82.50 2.56 44.07
N ARG A 10 82.35 1.23 44.10
CA ARG A 10 81.38 0.54 43.23
C ARG A 10 79.94 0.96 43.49
N VAL A 11 79.57 1.26 44.74
CA VAL A 11 78.22 1.75 45.06
C VAL A 11 77.99 3.17 44.53
N LYS A 12 79.00 4.05 44.59
CA LYS A 12 78.92 5.39 43.98
C LYS A 12 78.84 5.32 42.46
N GLU A 13 79.59 4.40 41.84
CA GLU A 13 79.56 4.16 40.40
C GLU A 13 78.21 3.59 39.94
N PHE A 14 77.63 2.66 40.71
CA PHE A 14 76.26 2.15 40.48
C PHE A 14 75.19 3.25 40.57
N HIS A 15 75.38 4.23 41.46
CA HIS A 15 74.44 5.34 41.64
C HIS A 15 74.51 6.37 40.49
N HIS A 16 75.56 6.35 39.68
CA HIS A 16 75.70 7.17 38.48
C HIS A 16 75.37 6.43 37.17
N ASP A 17 75.08 5.13 37.22
CA ASP A 17 74.67 4.38 36.03
C ASP A 17 73.22 4.70 35.64
N GLN A 18 73.06 5.75 34.83
CA GLN A 18 71.78 6.21 34.27
C GLN A 18 71.29 5.33 33.11
N ARG A 19 72.11 4.39 32.61
CA ARG A 19 71.76 3.58 31.42
C ARG A 19 70.54 2.70 31.68
N GLY A 20 70.40 2.18 32.90
CA GLY A 20 69.22 1.41 33.32
C GLY A 20 67.94 2.24 33.37
N ALA A 21 68.02 3.50 33.82
CA ALA A 21 66.87 4.40 33.88
C ALA A 21 66.35 4.75 32.48
N VAL A 22 67.26 4.98 31.52
CA VAL A 22 66.89 5.23 30.11
C VAL A 22 66.20 4.00 29.50
N MET A 23 66.70 2.78 29.77
CA MET A 23 66.09 1.56 29.26
C MET A 23 64.68 1.32 29.85
N LEU A 24 64.48 1.59 31.15
CA LEU A 24 63.18 1.44 31.81
C LEU A 24 62.15 2.43 31.26
N MET A 25 62.54 3.70 31.09
CA MET A 25 61.67 4.72 30.49
C MET A 25 61.33 4.39 29.04
N GLY A 26 62.31 3.90 28.26
CA GLY A 26 62.08 3.45 26.88
C GLY A 26 61.11 2.28 26.78
N LEU A 27 61.21 1.29 27.69
CA LEU A 27 60.28 0.16 27.74
C LEU A 27 58.87 0.60 28.16
N CYS A 28 58.77 1.46 29.17
CA CYS A 28 57.49 2.02 29.62
C CYS A 28 56.80 2.81 28.49
N MET A 29 57.54 3.68 27.79
CA MET A 29 57.03 4.43 26.64
C MET A 29 56.62 3.51 25.49
N SER A 30 57.39 2.45 25.21
CA SER A 30 57.05 1.48 24.15
C SER A 30 55.77 0.72 24.47
N CYS A 31 55.59 0.27 25.72
CA CYS A 31 54.34 -0.35 26.16
C CYS A 31 53.14 0.60 26.03
N PHE A 32 53.33 1.88 26.39
CA PHE A 32 52.28 2.89 26.25
C PHE A 32 51.89 3.13 24.79
N LEU A 33 52.87 3.21 23.87
CA LEU A 33 52.61 3.37 22.44
C LEU A 33 51.89 2.16 21.84
N ILE A 34 52.28 0.93 22.22
CA ILE A 34 51.59 -0.29 21.79
C ILE A 34 50.15 -0.29 22.31
N GLY A 35 49.94 0.07 23.58
CA GLY A 35 48.61 0.21 24.17
C GLY A 35 47.76 1.26 23.45
N GLY A 36 48.34 2.42 23.14
CA GLY A 36 47.69 3.49 22.38
C GLY A 36 47.29 3.06 20.96
N LEU A 37 48.15 2.29 20.27
CA LEU A 37 47.85 1.79 18.93
C LEU A 37 46.65 0.82 18.93
N TRP A 38 46.62 -0.13 19.87
CA TRP A 38 45.49 -1.05 20.00
C TRP A 38 44.19 -0.33 20.40
N PHE A 39 44.29 0.70 21.23
CA PHE A 39 43.14 1.54 21.59
C PHE A 39 42.57 2.29 20.37
N LEU A 40 43.43 2.84 19.51
CA LEU A 40 43.00 3.48 18.26
C LEU A 40 42.35 2.50 17.29
N ILE A 41 42.87 1.28 17.16
CA ILE A 41 42.26 0.22 16.35
C ILE A 41 40.85 -0.11 16.87
N GLY A 42 40.68 -0.25 18.19
CA GLY A 42 39.38 -0.49 18.80
C GLY A 42 38.36 0.63 18.54
N ILE A 43 38.79 1.90 18.61
CA ILE A 43 37.94 3.04 18.25
C ILE A 43 37.54 2.97 16.76
N GLY A 44 38.48 2.64 15.88
CA GLY A 44 38.22 2.49 14.44
C GLY A 44 37.16 1.43 14.15
N ASP A 45 37.30 0.24 14.74
CA ASP A 45 36.33 -0.85 14.59
C ASP A 45 34.94 -0.48 15.13
N ALA A 46 34.88 0.27 16.24
CA ALA A 46 33.62 0.75 16.81
C ALA A 46 32.93 1.79 15.92
N ILE A 47 33.68 2.71 15.31
CA ILE A 47 33.15 3.70 14.37
C ILE A 47 32.61 3.01 13.12
N VAL A 48 33.40 2.12 12.50
CA VAL A 48 32.99 1.38 11.30
C VAL A 48 31.74 0.56 11.58
N PHE A 49 31.68 -0.11 12.75
CA PHE A 49 30.49 -0.85 13.15
C PHE A 49 29.26 0.05 13.23
N ARG A 50 29.38 1.21 13.88
CA ARG A 50 28.27 2.16 14.03
C ARG A 50 27.75 2.62 12.67
N ASP A 51 28.64 2.94 11.75
CA ASP A 51 28.29 3.40 10.41
C ASP A 51 27.64 2.27 9.59
N SER A 52 28.18 1.05 9.67
CA SER A 52 27.55 -0.12 9.04
C SER A 52 26.15 -0.38 9.58
N MET A 53 25.94 -0.33 10.92
CA MET A 53 24.61 -0.57 11.50
C MET A 53 23.58 0.47 11.05
N GLN A 54 24.01 1.74 10.93
CA GLN A 54 23.18 2.82 10.43
C GLN A 54 22.84 2.61 8.95
N GLU A 55 23.83 2.24 8.13
CA GLU A 55 23.64 1.97 6.70
C GLU A 55 22.67 0.80 6.47
N VAL A 56 22.78 -0.31 7.22
CA VAL A 56 21.83 -1.42 7.10
C VAL A 56 20.41 -0.98 7.45
N ALA A 57 20.25 -0.18 8.52
CA ALA A 57 18.94 0.33 8.92
C ALA A 57 18.36 1.24 7.83
N ASP A 58 19.15 2.18 7.30
CA ASP A 58 18.74 3.11 6.25
C ASP A 58 18.34 2.35 4.97
N HIS A 59 19.15 1.36 4.56
CA HIS A 59 18.87 0.55 3.38
C HIS A 59 17.61 -0.30 3.56
N ALA A 60 17.40 -0.91 4.73
CA ALA A 60 16.21 -1.70 5.04
C ALA A 60 14.93 -0.85 5.06
N ALA A 61 14.98 0.36 5.65
CA ALA A 61 13.85 1.28 5.66
C ALA A 61 13.49 1.70 4.23
N PHE A 62 14.49 2.10 3.45
CA PHE A 62 14.32 2.52 2.07
C PHE A 62 13.81 1.39 1.17
N SER A 63 14.39 0.18 1.26
CA SER A 63 13.99 -0.95 0.43
C SER A 63 12.54 -1.37 0.69
N SER A 64 12.12 -1.33 1.96
CA SER A 64 10.74 -1.63 2.33
C SER A 64 9.80 -0.54 1.81
N ALA A 65 10.12 0.74 1.99
CA ALA A 65 9.32 1.84 1.42
C ALA A 65 9.24 1.78 -0.13
N ALA A 66 10.33 1.41 -0.81
CA ALA A 66 10.34 1.24 -2.26
C ALA A 66 9.40 0.12 -2.72
N LEU A 67 9.32 -0.99 -1.97
CA LEU A 67 8.37 -2.07 -2.25
C LEU A 67 6.93 -1.65 -2.00
N HIS A 68 6.65 -0.87 -0.96
CA HIS A 68 5.31 -0.28 -0.75
C HIS A 68 4.92 0.65 -1.92
N ALA A 69 5.84 1.53 -2.36
CA ALA A 69 5.62 2.40 -3.51
C ALA A 69 5.35 1.60 -4.81
N LYS A 70 6.08 0.50 -5.04
CA LYS A 70 5.84 -0.41 -6.16
C LYS A 70 4.47 -1.07 -6.08
N GLY A 71 4.02 -1.46 -4.89
CA GLY A 71 2.68 -1.99 -4.67
C GLY A 71 1.58 -0.98 -5.02
N MET A 72 1.74 0.28 -4.60
CA MET A 72 0.80 1.35 -4.96
C MET A 72 0.78 1.64 -6.47
N ASN A 73 1.93 1.61 -7.15
CA ASN A 73 1.99 1.73 -8.61
C ASN A 73 1.31 0.53 -9.30
N PHE A 74 1.51 -0.68 -8.81
CA PHE A 74 0.89 -1.87 -9.38
C PHE A 74 -0.64 -1.83 -9.25
N ILE A 75 -1.16 -1.48 -8.06
CA ILE A 75 -2.60 -1.23 -7.86
C ILE A 75 -3.10 -0.15 -8.82
N SER A 76 -2.34 0.93 -8.99
CA SER A 76 -2.70 2.00 -9.92
C SER A 76 -2.75 1.54 -11.38
N ALA A 77 -1.90 0.57 -11.77
CA ALA A 77 -1.95 -0.04 -13.10
C ALA A 77 -3.21 -0.91 -13.27
N CYS A 78 -3.56 -1.70 -12.27
CA CYS A 78 -4.80 -2.50 -12.25
C CYS A 78 -6.05 -1.60 -12.34
N ASN A 79 -6.07 -0.47 -11.62
CA ASN A 79 -7.11 0.54 -11.72
C ASN A 79 -7.25 1.11 -13.13
N LEU A 80 -6.13 1.37 -13.83
CA LEU A 80 -6.15 1.82 -15.22
C LEU A 80 -6.70 0.74 -16.17
N ILE A 81 -6.38 -0.53 -15.93
CA ILE A 81 -6.94 -1.65 -16.70
C ILE A 81 -8.45 -1.75 -16.47
N MET A 82 -8.93 -1.64 -15.22
CA MET A 82 -10.35 -1.60 -14.92
C MET A 82 -11.05 -0.41 -15.58
N LEU A 83 -10.45 0.78 -15.52
CA LEU A 83 -10.94 1.97 -16.21
C LEU A 83 -11.11 1.71 -17.72
N ALA A 84 -10.12 1.10 -18.37
CA ALA A 84 -10.18 0.74 -19.78
C ALA A 84 -11.27 -0.30 -20.08
N MET A 85 -11.40 -1.33 -19.24
CA MET A 85 -12.47 -2.34 -19.38
C MET A 85 -13.86 -1.71 -19.26
N ILE A 86 -14.07 -0.83 -18.29
CA ILE A 86 -15.34 -0.12 -18.09
C ILE A 86 -15.62 0.81 -19.29
N ALA A 87 -14.61 1.52 -19.79
CA ALA A 87 -14.77 2.38 -20.96
C ALA A 87 -15.23 1.58 -22.20
N ILE A 88 -14.63 0.43 -22.47
CA ILE A 88 -15.04 -0.46 -23.57
C ILE A 88 -16.46 -0.98 -23.34
N HIS A 89 -16.81 -1.34 -22.11
CA HIS A 89 -18.15 -1.80 -21.76
C HIS A 89 -19.21 -0.71 -22.02
N ILE A 90 -18.95 0.53 -21.63
CA ILE A 90 -19.83 1.68 -21.89
C ILE A 90 -20.01 1.88 -23.40
N ILE A 91 -18.94 1.83 -24.20
CA ILE A 91 -19.02 1.98 -25.67
C ILE A 91 -19.90 0.88 -26.28
N LEU A 92 -19.70 -0.37 -25.87
CA LEU A 92 -20.48 -1.51 -26.36
C LEU A 92 -21.95 -1.43 -25.92
N GLY A 93 -22.21 -0.92 -24.72
CA GLY A 93 -23.55 -0.61 -24.23
C GLY A 93 -24.23 0.44 -25.11
N ILE A 94 -23.54 1.55 -25.41
CA ILE A 94 -24.08 2.61 -26.27
C ILE A 94 -24.46 2.08 -27.66
N ILE A 95 -23.60 1.25 -28.25
CA ILE A 95 -23.89 0.59 -29.54
C ILE A 95 -25.13 -0.29 -29.43
N HIS A 96 -25.23 -1.09 -28.36
CA HIS A 96 -26.39 -1.95 -28.11
C HIS A 96 -27.69 -1.13 -27.97
N ASP A 97 -27.65 0.01 -27.27
CA ASP A 97 -28.79 0.89 -27.08
C ASP A 97 -29.21 1.60 -28.37
N ILE A 98 -28.27 2.05 -29.19
CA ILE A 98 -28.56 2.65 -30.50
C ILE A 98 -29.22 1.61 -31.42
N LEU A 99 -28.71 0.38 -31.46
CA LEU A 99 -29.31 -0.71 -32.25
C LEU A 99 -30.72 -1.05 -31.76
N LEU A 100 -30.95 -1.03 -30.44
CA LEU A 100 -32.28 -1.22 -29.87
C LEU A 100 -33.23 -0.09 -30.26
N ALA A 101 -32.78 1.17 -30.19
CA ALA A 101 -33.58 2.33 -30.59
C ALA A 101 -33.95 2.28 -32.08
N ILE A 102 -33.02 1.89 -32.95
CA ILE A 102 -33.29 1.69 -34.39
C ILE A 102 -34.33 0.58 -34.60
N CYS A 103 -34.21 -0.53 -33.88
CA CYS A 103 -35.19 -1.63 -33.92
C CYS A 103 -36.60 -1.15 -33.50
N ILE A 104 -36.73 -0.36 -32.43
CA ILE A 104 -38.03 0.17 -31.97
C ILE A 104 -38.63 1.14 -33.00
N LEU A 105 -37.82 2.09 -33.50
CA LEU A 105 -38.29 3.09 -34.47
C LEU A 105 -38.72 2.43 -35.79
N ALA A 106 -37.97 1.45 -36.26
CA ALA A 106 -38.26 0.77 -37.50
C ALA A 106 -39.38 -0.27 -37.37
N ALA A 107 -39.57 -0.89 -36.20
CA ALA A 107 -40.73 -1.77 -35.93
C ALA A 107 -42.06 -0.99 -35.99
N GLY A 108 -42.06 0.31 -35.69
CA GLY A 108 -43.22 1.18 -35.87
C GLY A 108 -43.61 1.42 -37.33
N PHE A 109 -42.69 1.22 -38.28
CA PHE A 109 -42.89 1.54 -39.70
C PHE A 109 -42.91 0.30 -40.61
N SER A 110 -42.17 -0.75 -40.24
CA SER A 110 -41.96 -1.95 -41.03
C SER A 110 -42.32 -3.17 -40.16
N PHE A 111 -43.41 -3.87 -40.51
CA PHE A 111 -43.94 -5.06 -39.84
C PHE A 111 -42.85 -6.13 -39.48
N GLY A 112 -42.15 -5.95 -38.36
CA GLY A 112 -41.32 -6.94 -37.66
C GLY A 112 -39.88 -7.17 -38.16
N SER A 113 -39.50 -6.79 -39.38
CA SER A 113 -38.20 -7.20 -39.97
C SER A 113 -36.99 -6.38 -39.53
N ALA A 114 -37.18 -5.23 -38.87
CA ALA A 114 -36.07 -4.30 -38.60
C ALA A 114 -35.22 -4.63 -37.37
N CYS A 115 -35.59 -5.63 -36.58
CA CYS A 115 -34.89 -6.00 -35.35
C CYS A 115 -33.79 -7.07 -35.53
N ILE A 116 -33.52 -7.49 -36.78
CA ILE A 116 -32.48 -8.46 -37.12
C ILE A 116 -31.08 -8.03 -36.60
N PRO A 117 -30.63 -6.77 -36.78
CA PRO A 117 -29.30 -6.35 -36.31
C PRO A 117 -29.15 -6.44 -34.79
N TRP A 118 -30.17 -6.01 -34.04
CA TRP A 118 -30.17 -6.07 -32.58
C TRP A 118 -30.17 -7.51 -32.07
N SER A 119 -31.01 -8.37 -32.65
CA SER A 119 -31.08 -9.79 -32.28
C SER A 119 -29.74 -10.51 -32.48
N ASN A 120 -29.00 -10.17 -33.53
CA ASN A 120 -27.68 -10.75 -33.80
C ASN A 120 -26.58 -10.19 -32.87
N TRP A 121 -26.67 -8.91 -32.48
CA TRP A 121 -25.68 -8.26 -31.61
C TRP A 121 -25.82 -8.62 -30.13
N ARG A 122 -27.06 -8.79 -29.65
CA ARG A 122 -27.37 -9.11 -28.25
C ARG A 122 -26.55 -10.27 -27.67
N PRO A 123 -26.43 -11.46 -28.30
CA PRO A 123 -25.64 -12.55 -27.74
C PRO A 123 -24.14 -12.21 -27.64
N VAL A 124 -23.60 -11.41 -28.56
CA VAL A 124 -22.21 -10.95 -28.52
C VAL A 124 -21.98 -10.05 -27.31
N TYR A 125 -22.86 -9.08 -27.09
CA TYR A 125 -22.80 -8.18 -25.94
C TYR A 125 -22.92 -8.93 -24.61
N VAL A 126 -23.89 -9.86 -24.49
CA VAL A 126 -24.09 -10.66 -23.28
C VAL A 126 -22.89 -11.55 -22.98
N ASN A 127 -22.28 -12.16 -24.01
CA ASN A 127 -21.08 -12.97 -23.83
C ASN A 127 -19.88 -12.11 -23.42
N TYR A 128 -19.70 -10.94 -24.05
CA TYR A 128 -18.68 -9.98 -23.65
C TYR A 128 -18.84 -9.56 -22.18
N ALA A 129 -20.04 -9.17 -21.77
CA ALA A 129 -20.31 -8.73 -20.39
C ALA A 129 -19.97 -9.82 -19.36
N LYS A 130 -20.27 -11.09 -19.65
CA LYS A 130 -19.90 -12.22 -18.78
C LYS A 130 -18.38 -12.39 -18.65
N VAL A 131 -17.63 -12.23 -19.74
CA VAL A 131 -16.17 -12.33 -19.72
C VAL A 131 -15.56 -11.14 -18.97
N MET A 132 -16.02 -9.94 -19.28
CA MET A 132 -15.59 -8.70 -18.65
C MET A 132 -15.80 -8.75 -17.13
N LYS A 133 -16.96 -9.23 -16.66
CA LYS A 133 -17.25 -9.43 -15.23
C LYS A 133 -16.19 -10.27 -14.52
N ARG A 134 -15.82 -11.39 -15.13
CA ARG A 134 -14.81 -12.29 -14.56
C ARG A 134 -13.43 -11.65 -14.56
N ALA A 135 -13.09 -10.92 -15.62
CA ALA A 135 -11.84 -10.20 -15.72
C ALA A 135 -11.74 -9.08 -14.66
N ALA A 136 -12.78 -8.27 -14.48
CA ALA A 136 -12.83 -7.22 -13.47
C ALA A 136 -12.68 -7.78 -12.05
N GLY A 137 -13.42 -8.85 -11.72
CA GLY A 137 -13.30 -9.51 -10.43
C GLY A 137 -11.89 -10.10 -10.19
N ALA A 138 -11.27 -10.67 -11.23
CA ALA A 138 -9.89 -11.16 -11.14
C ALA A 138 -8.89 -10.03 -10.88
N VAL A 139 -9.03 -8.90 -11.57
CA VAL A 139 -8.18 -7.71 -11.35
C VAL A 139 -8.34 -7.19 -9.92
N HIS A 140 -9.57 -7.10 -9.40
CA HIS A 140 -9.81 -6.69 -8.02
C HIS A 140 -9.14 -7.64 -7.00
N ILE A 141 -9.24 -8.96 -7.19
CA ILE A 141 -8.56 -9.94 -6.32
C ILE A 141 -7.04 -9.73 -6.34
N VAL A 142 -6.47 -9.44 -7.51
CA VAL A 142 -5.04 -9.15 -7.67
C VAL A 142 -4.66 -7.85 -6.93
N GLU A 143 -5.49 -6.82 -6.98
CA GLU A 143 -5.27 -5.58 -6.21
C GLU A 143 -5.30 -5.83 -4.70
N VAL A 144 -6.28 -6.58 -4.20
CA VAL A 144 -6.37 -6.94 -2.78
C VAL A 144 -5.16 -7.76 -2.36
N ALA A 145 -4.76 -8.75 -3.16
CA ALA A 145 -3.56 -9.55 -2.91
C ALA A 145 -2.29 -8.70 -2.87
N ALA A 146 -2.15 -7.72 -3.78
CA ALA A 146 -1.06 -6.77 -3.78
C ALA A 146 -1.08 -5.89 -2.52
N ALA A 147 -2.25 -5.36 -2.16
CA ALA A 147 -2.43 -4.48 -1.01
C ALA A 147 -1.99 -5.15 0.31
N TYR A 148 -2.26 -6.44 0.47
CA TYR A 148 -1.75 -7.22 1.60
C TYR A 148 -0.32 -7.72 1.42
N GLY A 149 0.07 -8.15 0.22
CA GLY A 149 1.33 -8.85 -0.03
C GLY A 149 2.57 -7.95 0.01
N TYR A 150 2.52 -6.78 -0.64
CA TYR A 150 3.69 -5.90 -0.77
C TYR A 150 4.29 -5.45 0.57
N PRO A 151 3.51 -5.08 1.60
CA PRO A 151 4.06 -4.76 2.92
C PRO A 151 4.89 -5.89 3.54
N TYR A 152 4.43 -7.15 3.43
CA TYR A 152 5.16 -8.30 3.95
C TYR A 152 6.39 -8.65 3.11
N ILE A 153 6.33 -8.46 1.79
CA ILE A 153 7.50 -8.60 0.91
C ILE A 153 8.55 -7.53 1.28
N GLY A 154 8.12 -6.30 1.56
CA GLY A 154 8.96 -5.21 2.07
C GLY A 154 9.68 -5.57 3.36
N PHE A 155 8.95 -6.12 4.33
CA PHE A 155 9.50 -6.63 5.57
C PHE A 155 10.49 -7.78 5.36
N ALA A 156 10.15 -8.77 4.54
CA ALA A 156 11.02 -9.93 4.27
C ALA A 156 12.32 -9.49 3.57
N LYS A 157 12.25 -8.52 2.65
CA LYS A 157 13.44 -7.98 1.99
C LYS A 157 14.33 -7.23 2.98
N ALA A 158 13.74 -6.41 3.86
CA ALA A 158 14.47 -5.74 4.94
C ALA A 158 15.16 -6.73 5.89
N TYR A 159 14.50 -7.85 6.21
CA TYR A 159 15.09 -8.90 7.04
C TYR A 159 16.32 -9.55 6.38
N ASN A 160 16.19 -9.96 5.11
CA ASN A 160 17.28 -10.61 4.37
C ASN A 160 18.47 -9.67 4.13
N LEU A 161 18.25 -8.35 4.06
CA LEU A 161 19.34 -7.37 3.96
C LEU A 161 20.24 -7.39 5.21
N GLY A 162 19.71 -7.73 6.38
CA GLY A 162 20.53 -7.94 7.58
C GLY A 162 21.57 -9.05 7.38
N ASP A 163 21.15 -10.17 6.80
CA ASP A 163 22.02 -11.32 6.52
C ASP A 163 23.11 -10.96 5.48
N ASP A 164 22.75 -10.22 4.43
CA ASP A 164 23.67 -9.78 3.37
C ASP A 164 24.79 -8.89 3.96
N TYR A 165 24.43 -7.87 4.73
CA TYR A 165 25.41 -6.98 5.37
C TYR A 165 26.23 -7.67 6.47
N GLY A 166 25.65 -8.66 7.16
CA GLY A 166 26.35 -9.46 8.16
C GLY A 166 27.49 -10.31 7.59
N SER A 167 27.45 -10.61 6.28
CA SER A 167 28.45 -11.43 5.59
C SER A 167 29.74 -10.69 5.23
N PHE A 168 29.68 -9.36 5.03
CA PHE A 168 30.84 -8.53 4.68
C PHE A 168 31.73 -8.20 5.88
N ALA A 169 31.19 -8.23 7.09
CA ALA A 169 32.00 -8.16 8.29
C ALA A 169 32.82 -9.46 8.41
N GLN A 170 34.15 -9.35 8.52
CA GLN A 170 35.09 -10.49 8.64
C GLN A 170 34.72 -11.52 9.73
N LYS A 171 33.83 -11.17 10.65
CA LYS A 171 33.09 -12.12 11.49
C LYS A 171 31.62 -12.06 11.06
N LYS A 172 31.08 -13.18 10.56
CA LYS A 172 29.63 -13.35 10.35
C LYS A 172 28.88 -12.87 11.60
N ARG A 173 28.20 -11.73 11.50
CA ARG A 173 27.33 -11.21 12.55
C ARG A 173 25.89 -11.43 12.10
N ASP A 174 25.08 -12.03 12.96
CA ASP A 174 23.65 -12.20 12.72
C ASP A 174 22.95 -10.86 12.93
N LEU A 175 23.01 -9.98 11.93
CA LEU A 175 22.33 -8.69 11.97
C LEU A 175 20.86 -8.88 11.63
N LYS A 176 19.98 -8.60 12.59
CA LYS A 176 18.53 -8.72 12.39
C LYS A 176 17.94 -7.33 12.25
N VAL A 177 17.56 -6.98 11.03
CA VAL A 177 16.90 -5.71 10.73
C VAL A 177 15.43 -5.96 10.44
N LEU A 178 14.56 -5.24 11.14
CA LEU A 178 13.11 -5.36 11.00
C LEU A 178 12.57 -4.03 10.46
N ALA A 179 11.93 -4.05 9.28
CA ALA A 179 11.25 -2.89 8.73
C ALA A 179 9.74 -2.96 8.98
N LEU A 180 9.24 -2.11 9.86
CA LEU A 180 7.84 -2.06 10.28
C LEU A 180 7.15 -0.88 9.60
N SER A 181 5.93 -1.09 9.12
CA SER A 181 5.06 -0.03 8.61
C SER A 181 3.65 -0.20 9.15
N PRO A 182 2.88 0.88 9.37
CA PRO A 182 1.49 0.78 9.76
C PRO A 182 0.65 0.06 8.70
N SER A 183 1.10 0.08 7.43
CA SER A 183 0.49 -0.65 6.31
C SER A 183 0.56 -2.17 6.47
N MET A 184 1.39 -2.69 7.37
CA MET A 184 1.47 -4.14 7.63
C MET A 184 0.34 -4.64 8.55
N VAL A 185 -0.39 -3.74 9.21
CA VAL A 185 -1.47 -4.13 10.11
C VAL A 185 -2.80 -3.86 9.42
N PRO A 186 -3.63 -4.88 9.18
CA PRO A 186 -4.97 -4.69 8.63
C PRO A 186 -5.79 -3.75 9.52
N GLY A 187 -6.60 -2.87 8.91
CA GLY A 187 -7.40 -1.90 9.66
C GLY A 187 -8.32 -2.55 10.69
N SER A 188 -8.81 -3.76 10.43
CA SER A 188 -9.65 -4.52 11.36
C SER A 188 -9.00 -4.81 12.71
N LEU A 189 -7.66 -4.90 12.76
CA LEU A 189 -6.91 -5.27 13.97
C LEU A 189 -6.45 -4.03 14.76
N LEU A 190 -6.18 -2.90 14.07
CA LEU A 190 -5.81 -1.65 14.73
C LEU A 190 -7.02 -0.81 15.15
N ASN A 191 -8.14 -0.86 14.43
CA ASN A 191 -9.22 0.10 14.64
C ASN A 191 -9.81 0.06 16.06
N ALA A 192 -9.89 -1.10 16.72
CA ALA A 192 -10.42 -1.16 18.09
C ALA A 192 -9.53 -0.43 19.12
N PRO A 193 -8.23 -0.75 19.29
CA PRO A 193 -7.37 -0.06 20.26
C PRO A 193 -6.94 1.34 19.82
N LEU A 194 -6.71 1.57 18.51
CA LEU A 194 -6.26 2.87 18.01
C LEU A 194 -7.40 3.90 18.03
N ASN A 195 -8.62 3.52 17.65
CA ASN A 195 -9.78 4.43 17.80
C ASN A 195 -10.05 4.71 19.28
N ALA A 196 -9.87 3.75 20.18
CA ALA A 196 -9.99 4.03 21.61
C ALA A 196 -8.94 5.05 22.11
N LEU A 197 -7.74 5.06 21.51
CA LEU A 197 -6.66 5.99 21.85
C LEU A 197 -6.88 7.40 21.27
N PHE A 198 -7.28 7.49 19.99
CA PHE A 198 -7.53 8.77 19.32
C PHE A 198 -8.87 9.43 19.75
N LYS A 199 -9.92 8.64 20.00
CA LYS A 199 -11.22 9.14 20.47
C LYS A 199 -11.14 9.75 21.87
N LYS A 200 -10.14 9.36 22.68
CA LYS A 200 -9.93 9.91 24.02
C LYS A 200 -9.27 11.30 24.05
N LYS A 201 -8.76 11.80 22.92
CA LYS A 201 -8.08 13.12 22.84
C LYS A 201 -8.86 14.21 22.07
N GLY A 202 -10.08 13.96 21.60
CA GLY A 202 -10.88 14.97 20.90
C GLY A 202 -10.26 15.52 19.60
N ALA A 203 -9.22 14.86 19.09
CA ALA A 203 -8.53 15.23 17.86
C ALA A 203 -9.14 14.44 16.70
N GLY A 204 -10.28 14.90 16.21
CA GLY A 204 -10.73 14.53 14.86
C GLY A 204 -9.67 14.98 13.83
N PRO A 205 -9.57 14.32 12.67
CA PRO A 205 -8.72 14.82 11.58
C PRO A 205 -9.10 16.27 11.30
N ILE A 206 -8.08 17.13 11.34
CA ILE A 206 -8.24 18.55 11.07
C ILE A 206 -8.30 18.69 9.56
N ASP A 207 -9.41 19.23 9.05
CA ASP A 207 -9.51 19.56 7.64
C ASP A 207 -8.40 20.59 7.30
N PRO A 208 -7.47 20.26 6.38
CA PRO A 208 -6.34 21.12 6.07
C PRO A 208 -6.76 22.46 5.45
N ALA A 209 -7.98 22.57 4.91
CA ALA A 209 -8.50 23.81 4.35
C ALA A 209 -9.09 24.74 5.44
N THR A 210 -9.71 24.19 6.48
CA THR A 210 -10.46 24.99 7.48
C THR A 210 -9.79 25.04 8.85
N GLY A 211 -8.82 24.18 9.14
CA GLY A 211 -8.16 24.09 10.44
C GLY A 211 -9.08 23.63 11.58
N LYS A 212 -10.32 23.20 11.26
CA LYS A 212 -11.30 22.70 12.22
C LYS A 212 -11.34 21.17 12.17
N ALA A 213 -11.52 20.55 13.34
CA ALA A 213 -11.86 19.13 13.41
C ALA A 213 -13.24 18.97 12.77
N THR A 214 -13.33 18.16 11.72
CA THR A 214 -14.61 17.82 11.10
C THR A 214 -15.24 16.69 11.91
N ASP A 215 -16.43 16.92 12.47
CA ASP A 215 -17.27 15.90 13.15
C ASP A 215 -17.92 14.92 12.15
N ASP A 216 -17.30 14.74 10.99
CA ASP A 216 -17.81 13.87 9.94
C ASP A 216 -17.55 12.41 10.34
N ASP A 217 -18.58 11.76 10.89
CA ASP A 217 -18.64 10.32 11.13
C ASP A 217 -18.36 9.49 9.84
N SER A 218 -18.24 10.14 8.68
CA SER A 218 -17.85 9.55 7.39
C SER A 218 -16.43 8.95 7.37
N LEU A 219 -15.55 9.33 8.31
CA LEU A 219 -14.25 8.66 8.50
C LEU A 219 -14.35 7.27 9.12
N THR A 220 -15.52 6.89 9.66
CA THR A 220 -15.88 5.49 9.89
C THR A 220 -16.48 4.88 8.62
N SER A 221 -15.76 5.01 7.50
CA SER A 221 -15.99 4.18 6.34
C SER A 221 -16.04 2.73 6.81
N ASN A 222 -17.18 2.06 6.62
CA ASN A 222 -17.39 0.66 6.98
C ASN A 222 -16.44 -0.29 6.22
N ASN A 223 -15.64 0.23 5.29
CA ASN A 223 -14.68 -0.53 4.51
C ASN A 223 -13.33 -0.57 5.25
N PRO A 224 -12.98 -1.71 5.88
CA PRO A 224 -11.71 -1.83 6.59
C PRO A 224 -10.53 -1.74 5.60
N ARG A 225 -9.53 -0.93 5.95
CA ARG A 225 -8.27 -0.82 5.20
C ARG A 225 -7.64 -2.19 4.91
N LYS A 226 -7.20 -2.37 3.66
CA LYS A 226 -6.68 -3.63 3.12
C LYS A 226 -5.14 -3.68 3.06
N GLY A 227 -4.46 -3.52 4.20
CA GLY A 227 -2.99 -3.55 4.26
C GLY A 227 -2.38 -2.20 3.88
N LEU A 228 -1.87 -2.08 2.63
CA LEU A 228 -1.50 -0.81 2.02
C LEU A 228 -2.59 0.25 2.27
N PRO A 229 -2.26 1.55 2.25
CA PRO A 229 -3.18 2.62 2.61
C PRO A 229 -4.18 2.89 1.48
N VAL A 230 -4.94 1.86 1.12
CA VAL A 230 -5.96 1.81 0.10
C VAL A 230 -7.27 1.30 0.69
N GLU A 231 -8.36 1.77 0.11
CA GLU A 231 -9.72 1.35 0.41
C GLU A 231 -10.44 1.01 -0.90
N ALA A 232 -11.37 0.06 -0.82
CA ALA A 232 -12.24 -0.25 -1.95
C ALA A 232 -13.30 0.83 -2.10
N PHE A 233 -13.43 1.36 -3.31
CA PHE A 233 -14.48 2.30 -3.66
C PHE A 233 -15.51 1.65 -4.57
N GLU A 234 -16.75 2.12 -4.50
CA GLU A 234 -17.80 1.68 -5.40
C GLU A 234 -17.46 2.03 -6.86
N TYR A 235 -17.75 1.13 -7.81
CA TYR A 235 -17.51 1.35 -9.24
C TYR A 235 -18.17 2.61 -9.82
N GLN A 236 -19.23 3.11 -9.18
CA GLN A 236 -19.88 4.37 -9.56
C GLN A 236 -18.91 5.55 -9.59
N VAL A 237 -17.93 5.55 -8.68
CA VAL A 237 -16.87 6.57 -8.64
C VAL A 237 -16.08 6.59 -9.94
N VAL A 238 -15.75 5.41 -10.46
CA VAL A 238 -15.04 5.25 -11.73
C VAL A 238 -15.91 5.67 -12.90
N CYS A 239 -17.18 5.24 -12.90
CA CYS A 239 -18.12 5.58 -13.96
C CYS A 239 -18.30 7.10 -14.08
N LYS A 240 -18.52 7.79 -12.95
CA LYS A 240 -18.60 9.26 -12.91
C LYS A 240 -17.34 9.90 -13.48
N LYS A 241 -16.16 9.36 -13.15
CA LYS A 241 -14.89 9.88 -13.66
C LYS A 241 -14.73 9.68 -15.17
N ILE A 242 -15.08 8.49 -15.69
CA ILE A 242 -15.11 8.24 -17.14
C ILE A 242 -16.09 9.17 -17.83
N ALA A 243 -17.29 9.37 -17.28
CA ALA A 243 -18.28 10.26 -17.85
C ALA A 243 -17.73 11.71 -17.97
N THR A 244 -17.01 12.19 -16.96
CA THR A 244 -16.38 13.52 -16.99
C THR A 244 -15.19 13.63 -17.96
N ILE A 245 -14.34 12.60 -18.07
CA ILE A 245 -13.13 12.64 -18.93
C ILE A 245 -13.45 12.30 -20.39
N GLY A 246 -14.28 11.29 -20.60
CA GLY A 246 -14.58 10.70 -21.90
C GLY A 246 -15.37 11.64 -22.80
N PHE A 247 -16.36 12.36 -22.27
CA PHE A 247 -17.11 13.33 -23.08
C PHE A 247 -16.23 14.50 -23.54
N ASP A 248 -15.32 14.95 -22.70
CA ASP A 248 -14.47 16.09 -23.01
C ASP A 248 -13.41 15.74 -24.06
N SER A 249 -12.87 14.53 -23.99
CA SER A 249 -11.86 14.02 -24.94
C SER A 249 -12.45 13.53 -26.26
N LEU A 250 -13.60 12.84 -26.25
CA LEU A 250 -14.26 12.33 -27.46
C LEU A 250 -14.72 13.47 -28.37
N PHE A 251 -15.21 14.57 -27.80
CA PHE A 251 -15.66 15.74 -28.56
C PHE A 251 -14.60 16.85 -28.67
N GLY A 252 -13.52 16.80 -27.88
CA GLY A 252 -12.41 17.76 -27.91
C GLY A 252 -11.52 17.69 -29.15
N MET A 253 -11.60 16.62 -29.95
CA MET A 253 -10.95 16.53 -31.26
C MET A 253 -11.77 17.13 -32.41
N SER A 254 -13.01 17.59 -32.16
CA SER A 254 -13.78 18.36 -33.14
C SER A 254 -13.39 19.84 -33.02
N GLY A 255 -12.28 20.21 -33.67
CA GLY A 255 -11.79 21.59 -33.68
C GLY A 255 -12.89 22.58 -34.07
N LYS A 256 -13.14 23.58 -33.21
CA LYS A 256 -13.99 24.77 -33.43
C LYS A 256 -15.08 24.60 -34.49
N ALA A 257 -15.96 23.61 -34.35
CA ALA A 257 -17.12 23.51 -35.23
C ALA A 257 -18.08 24.68 -34.93
N PRO A 258 -18.53 25.45 -35.93
CA PRO A 258 -19.44 26.57 -35.76
C PRO A 258 -20.86 26.03 -35.45
N GLY A 259 -21.11 25.74 -34.17
CA GLY A 259 -22.39 25.18 -33.69
C GLY A 259 -22.55 25.24 -32.16
N GLY A 260 -21.92 26.23 -31.51
CA GLY A 260 -21.63 26.26 -30.07
C GLY A 260 -22.83 26.14 -29.11
N GLN A 261 -24.06 26.38 -29.55
CA GLN A 261 -25.25 26.26 -28.68
C GLN A 261 -25.89 24.87 -28.76
N VAL A 262 -26.11 24.33 -29.97
CA VAL A 262 -26.78 23.02 -30.15
C VAL A 262 -25.90 21.88 -29.64
N LEU A 263 -24.59 21.94 -29.88
CA LEU A 263 -23.66 20.90 -29.41
C LEU A 263 -23.55 20.88 -27.88
N SER A 264 -23.65 22.04 -27.22
CA SER A 264 -23.61 22.13 -25.75
C SER A 264 -24.86 21.54 -25.08
N LEU A 265 -26.03 21.74 -25.70
CA LEU A 265 -27.30 21.15 -25.23
C LEU A 265 -27.28 19.63 -25.40
N VAL A 266 -26.84 19.14 -26.57
CA VAL A 266 -26.67 17.71 -26.84
C VAL A 266 -25.64 17.09 -25.88
N ARG A 267 -24.53 17.77 -25.60
CA ARG A 267 -23.52 17.30 -24.63
C ARG A 267 -24.07 17.18 -23.21
N ARG A 268 -24.90 18.13 -22.76
CA ARG A 268 -25.58 18.04 -21.45
C ARG A 268 -26.61 16.92 -21.42
N ILE A 269 -27.51 16.86 -22.40
CA ILE A 269 -28.60 15.87 -22.42
C ILE A 269 -28.04 14.44 -22.55
N ILE A 270 -27.09 14.22 -23.46
CA ILE A 270 -26.49 12.89 -23.66
C ILE A 270 -25.58 12.54 -22.48
N GLY A 271 -24.79 13.49 -21.97
CA GLY A 271 -23.93 13.27 -20.81
C GLY A 271 -24.73 12.87 -19.57
N ASP A 272 -25.80 13.59 -19.26
CA ASP A 272 -26.66 13.32 -18.11
C ASP A 272 -27.48 12.06 -18.32
N ALA A 273 -28.00 11.80 -19.53
CA ALA A 273 -28.76 10.57 -19.81
C ALA A 273 -27.87 9.32 -19.78
N LEU A 274 -26.63 9.40 -20.25
CA LEU A 274 -25.68 8.29 -20.18
C LEU A 274 -25.13 8.11 -18.77
N ALA A 275 -24.81 9.18 -18.05
CA ALA A 275 -24.45 9.10 -16.64
C ALA A 275 -25.62 8.55 -15.82
N PHE A 276 -26.86 8.90 -16.17
CA PHE A 276 -28.06 8.36 -15.54
C PHE A 276 -28.28 6.88 -15.89
N ARG A 277 -28.05 6.47 -17.14
CA ARG A 277 -28.29 5.08 -17.55
C ARG A 277 -27.17 4.14 -17.12
N TYR A 278 -25.92 4.58 -17.25
CA TYR A 278 -24.74 3.77 -16.97
C TYR A 278 -24.18 4.02 -15.58
N CYS A 279 -24.15 5.25 -15.05
CA CYS A 279 -23.52 5.49 -13.75
C CYS A 279 -24.50 5.58 -12.57
N ASN A 280 -25.82 5.51 -12.80
CA ASN A 280 -26.79 5.67 -11.73
C ASN A 280 -27.10 4.32 -11.09
N SER A 281 -26.75 4.20 -9.81
CA SER A 281 -27.31 3.20 -8.94
C SER A 281 -28.76 3.57 -8.67
N MET A 282 -29.70 2.93 -9.37
CA MET A 282 -31.09 2.88 -8.93
C MET A 282 -31.31 1.84 -7.81
N GLY A 283 -30.25 1.40 -7.13
CA GLY A 283 -30.31 0.24 -6.23
C GLY A 283 -30.22 0.51 -4.74
N ASN A 284 -29.64 1.62 -4.27
CA ASN A 284 -29.56 1.87 -2.83
C ASN A 284 -30.70 2.80 -2.36
N GLY A 285 -31.82 2.19 -2.00
CA GLY A 285 -32.91 2.79 -1.21
C GLY A 285 -32.49 3.27 0.21
N ARG A 286 -31.21 3.53 0.45
CA ARG A 286 -30.72 4.25 1.63
C ARG A 286 -30.68 5.73 1.31
N SER A 287 -31.77 6.38 1.67
CA SER A 287 -31.92 7.84 1.72
C SER A 287 -30.85 8.48 2.62
N ASN A 288 -29.66 8.75 2.07
CA ASN A 288 -28.76 9.75 2.63
C ASN A 288 -29.23 11.13 2.15
N LYS A 289 -30.24 11.66 2.86
CA LYS A 289 -30.61 13.08 2.82
C LYS A 289 -29.50 13.90 3.49
N SER A 290 -28.40 14.18 2.80
CA SER A 290 -27.47 15.26 3.16
C SER A 290 -26.42 15.40 2.06
N ALA A 291 -26.71 16.24 1.07
CA ALA A 291 -25.77 16.97 0.19
C ALA A 291 -26.39 17.21 -1.19
N ALA A 292 -27.49 17.96 -1.22
CA ALA A 292 -27.85 18.75 -2.40
C ALA A 292 -27.86 20.20 -1.94
N GLY A 293 -26.71 20.86 -2.12
CA GLY A 293 -26.59 22.30 -1.94
C GLY A 293 -27.52 23.01 -2.93
N THR A 294 -28.39 23.83 -2.35
CA THR A 294 -29.06 25.01 -2.92
C THR A 294 -28.78 25.30 -4.41
N GLY A 295 -29.70 24.87 -5.28
CA GLY A 295 -29.64 25.24 -6.68
C GLY A 295 -30.72 24.64 -7.60
N GLU A 296 -31.96 24.39 -7.14
CA GLU A 296 -33.05 23.93 -8.01
C GLU A 296 -34.42 24.42 -7.51
N GLY A 297 -35.11 25.19 -8.36
CA GLY A 297 -36.56 25.43 -8.26
C GLY A 297 -37.16 25.15 -9.64
N SER A 298 -37.69 23.95 -9.84
CA SER A 298 -38.57 23.54 -10.96
C SER A 298 -38.64 22.01 -11.07
N VAL A 299 -37.48 21.34 -11.03
CA VAL A 299 -37.41 19.88 -11.27
C VAL A 299 -37.71 19.06 -9.99
N GLY A 300 -37.30 19.56 -8.83
CA GLY A 300 -37.56 18.92 -7.54
C GLY A 300 -39.04 18.79 -7.19
N ASP A 301 -39.88 19.75 -7.58
CA ASP A 301 -41.31 19.74 -7.27
C ASP A 301 -42.08 18.71 -8.10
N VAL A 302 -41.71 18.52 -9.36
CA VAL A 302 -42.31 17.53 -10.26
C VAL A 302 -41.97 16.10 -9.81
N LEU A 303 -40.73 15.87 -9.35
CA LEU A 303 -40.30 14.57 -8.82
C LEU A 303 -40.97 14.23 -7.48
N LYS A 304 -41.15 15.22 -6.61
CA LYS A 304 -41.85 15.04 -5.34
C LYS A 304 -43.32 14.67 -5.56
N GLN A 305 -43.97 15.33 -6.51
CA GLN A 305 -45.36 15.06 -6.88
C GLN A 305 -45.57 13.67 -7.49
N GLY A 306 -44.60 13.20 -8.30
CA GLY A 306 -44.60 11.82 -8.83
C GLY A 306 -44.44 10.77 -7.73
N ASN A 307 -43.51 10.97 -6.80
CA ASN A 307 -43.23 10.00 -5.73
C ASN A 307 -44.39 9.90 -4.71
N ASP A 308 -45.05 11.02 -4.43
CA ASP A 308 -46.24 11.09 -3.56
C ASP A 308 -47.49 10.46 -4.19
N THR A 309 -47.51 10.30 -5.51
CA THR A 309 -48.59 9.62 -6.25
C THR A 309 -48.40 8.10 -6.20
N ILE A 310 -47.18 7.62 -6.43
CA ILE A 310 -46.83 6.18 -6.36
C ILE A 310 -47.04 5.63 -4.94
N ASN A 311 -46.63 6.38 -3.91
CA ASN A 311 -46.85 5.96 -2.52
C ASN A 311 -48.34 5.92 -2.14
N ARG A 312 -49.18 6.76 -2.76
CA ARG A 312 -50.64 6.70 -2.59
C ARG A 312 -51.23 5.46 -3.23
N GLU A 313 -50.79 5.10 -4.43
CA GLU A 313 -51.28 3.92 -5.16
C GLU A 313 -50.87 2.60 -4.48
N ASN A 314 -49.65 2.52 -3.95
CA ASN A 314 -49.19 1.33 -3.22
C ASN A 314 -49.96 1.12 -1.90
N LYS A 315 -50.33 2.21 -1.22
CA LYS A 315 -51.14 2.16 0.01
C LYS A 315 -52.58 1.71 -0.25
N TRP A 316 -53.11 1.92 -1.46
CA TRP A 316 -54.42 1.42 -1.88
C TRP A 316 -54.39 -0.08 -2.23
N ARG A 317 -53.32 -0.56 -2.88
CA ARG A 317 -53.16 -1.98 -3.24
C ARG A 317 -52.98 -2.90 -2.04
N SER A 318 -52.29 -2.45 -0.98
CA SER A 318 -52.10 -3.24 0.25
C SER A 318 -53.40 -3.50 1.04
N LYS A 319 -54.50 -2.81 0.74
CA LYS A 319 -55.77 -2.95 1.46
C LYS A 319 -56.74 -3.97 0.86
N HIS A 320 -56.46 -4.53 -0.32
CA HIS A 320 -57.45 -5.33 -1.06
C HIS A 320 -57.10 -6.80 -1.33
N ASP A 321 -55.95 -7.32 -0.92
CA ASP A 321 -55.66 -8.75 -1.12
C ASP A 321 -55.91 -9.58 0.14
N VAL A 322 -56.98 -10.38 0.05
CA VAL A 322 -57.41 -11.43 0.98
C VAL A 322 -56.68 -12.73 0.66
N SER A 323 -56.30 -13.42 1.74
CA SER A 323 -55.73 -14.77 1.84
C SER A 323 -56.17 -15.80 0.79
N GLY A 324 -55.20 -16.54 0.25
CA GLY A 324 -55.42 -17.77 -0.51
C GLY A 324 -54.12 -18.55 -0.74
N SER A 325 -53.86 -19.54 0.12
CA SER A 325 -52.79 -20.53 0.01
C SER A 325 -53.07 -21.52 -1.11
N ILE A 326 -52.13 -21.72 -2.05
CA ILE A 326 -51.80 -23.01 -2.71
C ILE A 326 -50.34 -22.95 -3.16
N SER A 327 -49.58 -23.96 -2.76
CA SER A 327 -48.26 -24.34 -3.24
C SER A 327 -48.29 -24.77 -4.71
N ASN A 328 -47.43 -24.18 -5.56
CA ASN A 328 -46.83 -24.84 -6.71
C ASN A 328 -45.70 -23.99 -7.33
N VAL A 329 -44.54 -24.63 -7.51
CA VAL A 329 -43.44 -24.37 -8.45
C VAL A 329 -43.52 -23.03 -9.20
N GLY A 330 -42.97 -21.98 -8.59
CA GLY A 330 -42.85 -20.66 -9.20
C GLY A 330 -41.53 -20.52 -9.97
N VAL A 331 -41.58 -20.78 -11.27
CA VAL A 331 -40.70 -20.09 -12.23
C VAL A 331 -40.99 -18.60 -12.05
N GLY A 332 -40.05 -17.88 -11.42
CA GLY A 332 -40.19 -16.47 -11.09
C GLY A 332 -40.29 -15.59 -12.33
N SER A 333 -41.50 -15.48 -12.86
CA SER A 333 -41.99 -14.42 -13.73
C SER A 333 -41.97 -13.09 -12.97
N GLY A 334 -40.78 -12.53 -12.78
CA GLY A 334 -40.60 -11.11 -12.49
C GLY A 334 -40.45 -10.37 -13.80
N GLY A 335 -41.57 -9.89 -14.36
CA GLY A 335 -41.60 -8.97 -15.50
C GLY A 335 -41.09 -7.57 -15.13
N GLY A 336 -39.88 -7.49 -14.54
CA GLY A 336 -39.06 -6.29 -14.50
C GLY A 336 -38.35 -6.17 -15.84
N GLY A 337 -38.57 -5.05 -16.54
CA GLY A 337 -38.21 -4.87 -17.94
C GLY A 337 -36.80 -5.34 -18.29
N SER A 338 -36.71 -6.15 -19.35
CA SER A 338 -35.50 -6.69 -19.98
C SER A 338 -34.58 -5.64 -20.63
N ILE A 339 -34.67 -4.39 -20.17
CA ILE A 339 -34.00 -3.20 -20.73
C ILE A 339 -33.34 -2.42 -19.59
N ASP A 340 -32.58 -3.12 -18.74
CA ASP A 340 -31.65 -2.42 -17.86
C ASP A 340 -30.23 -2.94 -18.09
N PRO A 341 -29.43 -2.27 -18.95
CA PRO A 341 -27.99 -2.47 -19.05
C PRO A 341 -27.22 -1.66 -17.99
N GLY A 342 -27.91 -1.04 -17.02
CA GLY A 342 -27.30 -0.26 -15.95
C GLY A 342 -26.35 -1.09 -15.11
N PHE A 343 -25.58 -0.43 -14.25
CA PHE A 343 -24.75 -1.11 -13.26
C PHE A 343 -25.68 -1.82 -12.27
N ASP A 344 -26.08 -3.05 -12.57
CA ASP A 344 -26.81 -3.89 -11.62
C ASP A 344 -25.97 -4.07 -10.33
N GLU A 345 -26.59 -4.58 -9.27
CA GLU A 345 -25.93 -4.94 -8.00
C GLU A 345 -24.67 -5.83 -8.20
N TRP A 346 -24.49 -6.39 -9.40
CA TRP A 346 -23.35 -7.20 -9.81
C TRP A 346 -21.98 -6.54 -9.84
N TRP A 347 -21.88 -5.21 -9.99
CA TRP A 347 -20.57 -4.55 -9.92
C TRP A 347 -20.00 -4.64 -8.50
N GLY A 348 -20.81 -5.02 -7.52
CA GLY A 348 -20.38 -5.24 -6.15
C GLY A 348 -19.89 -3.97 -5.46
N ASP A 349 -19.72 -4.09 -4.15
CA ASP A 349 -19.15 -3.02 -3.32
C ASP A 349 -17.62 -2.92 -3.48
N ASP A 350 -17.02 -3.86 -4.20
CA ASP A 350 -15.58 -4.10 -4.32
C ASP A 350 -15.04 -3.56 -5.66
N GLY A 351 -15.10 -2.24 -5.84
CA GLY A 351 -14.50 -1.58 -7.01
C GLY A 351 -12.99 -1.34 -6.90
N PRO A 352 -12.44 -0.32 -7.58
CA PRO A 352 -11.01 -0.07 -7.56
C PRO A 352 -10.49 0.20 -6.15
N LEU A 353 -9.28 -0.27 -5.86
CA LEU A 353 -8.57 0.14 -4.66
C LEU A 353 -7.93 1.52 -4.88
N LEU A 354 -8.48 2.55 -4.24
CA LEU A 354 -7.90 3.90 -4.28
C LEU A 354 -7.21 4.22 -2.96
N PRO A 355 -6.26 5.17 -2.95
CA PRO A 355 -5.64 5.63 -1.71
C PRO A 355 -6.71 6.09 -0.72
N TRP A 356 -6.62 5.59 0.51
CA TRP A 356 -7.55 5.95 1.57
C TRP A 356 -7.49 7.45 1.84
N GLN A 357 -8.61 8.11 2.08
CA GLN A 357 -8.66 9.58 2.22
C GLN A 357 -7.72 10.15 3.30
N ALA A 358 -7.49 9.42 4.40
CA ALA A 358 -6.55 9.83 5.44
C ALA A 358 -5.06 9.67 5.05
N THR A 359 -4.80 9.16 3.84
CA THR A 359 -3.47 8.97 3.28
C THR A 359 -3.03 10.28 2.62
N MET A 360 -2.13 10.96 3.29
CA MET A 360 -1.50 12.20 2.83
C MET A 360 0.01 12.02 2.76
N ASN A 361 0.65 12.76 1.87
CA ASN A 361 2.10 12.76 1.73
C ASN A 361 2.77 13.18 3.04
N GLY A 362 3.61 12.30 3.60
CA GLY A 362 4.25 12.51 4.90
C GLY A 362 3.40 12.10 6.10
N GLY A 363 2.18 11.60 5.87
CA GLY A 363 1.32 11.03 6.90
C GLY A 363 1.89 9.73 7.49
N PRO A 364 1.48 9.34 8.70
CA PRO A 364 2.05 8.18 9.41
C PRO A 364 1.85 6.86 8.64
N TRP A 365 0.78 6.74 7.84
CA TRP A 365 0.47 5.54 7.08
C TRP A 365 1.46 5.22 5.96
N GLN A 366 2.16 6.24 5.49
CA GLN A 366 3.17 6.15 4.44
C GLN A 366 4.58 5.92 5.00
N GLN A 367 4.73 5.90 6.32
CA GLN A 367 6.02 5.78 6.98
C GLN A 367 6.40 4.30 7.16
N VAL A 368 7.71 4.07 7.03
CA VAL A 368 8.35 2.79 7.24
C VAL A 368 9.54 3.03 8.15
N TRP A 369 9.61 2.29 9.26
CA TRP A 369 10.72 2.37 10.19
C TRP A 369 11.50 1.07 10.14
N ALA A 370 12.81 1.13 9.97
CA ALA A 370 13.66 -0.01 10.19
C ALA A 370 14.36 0.10 11.53
N MET A 371 14.46 -1.02 12.23
CA MET A 371 15.22 -1.14 13.47
C MET A 371 16.18 -2.31 13.36
N ASN A 372 17.45 -2.06 13.66
CA ASN A 372 18.45 -3.09 13.89
C ASN A 372 18.47 -3.39 15.39
N LEU A 373 18.00 -4.58 15.76
CA LEU A 373 17.80 -4.95 17.17
C LEU A 373 18.98 -5.77 17.69
N LEU A 374 19.47 -5.37 18.86
CA LEU A 374 20.52 -6.08 19.62
C LEU A 374 21.75 -6.43 18.76
N PRO A 375 22.35 -5.45 18.06
CA PRO A 375 23.55 -5.74 17.30
C PRO A 375 24.67 -6.05 18.30
N GLU A 376 25.11 -7.31 18.37
CA GLU A 376 26.16 -7.73 19.27
C GLU A 376 27.51 -7.27 18.70
N PHE A 377 28.07 -6.21 19.29
CA PHE A 377 29.44 -5.81 19.02
C PHE A 377 30.38 -6.71 19.80
N LYS A 378 30.91 -7.74 19.14
CA LYS A 378 31.98 -8.57 19.70
C LYS A 378 33.31 -7.90 19.43
N ASP A 379 33.83 -7.15 20.41
CA ASP A 379 35.14 -6.52 20.31
C ASP A 379 36.23 -7.60 20.19
N GLY A 380 36.95 -7.56 19.06
CA GLY A 380 38.08 -8.43 18.81
C GLY A 380 39.35 -8.00 19.52
N SER A 381 39.37 -6.81 20.10
CA SER A 381 40.55 -6.19 20.70
C SER A 381 40.55 -6.35 22.22
N GLU A 382 39.38 -6.39 22.85
CA GLU A 382 39.18 -6.56 24.30
C GLU A 382 39.95 -7.79 24.84
N HIS A 383 39.81 -8.96 24.18
CA HIS A 383 40.52 -10.17 24.60
C HIS A 383 42.04 -10.17 24.38
N ARG A 384 42.59 -9.19 23.65
CA ARG A 384 44.03 -9.12 23.33
C ARG A 384 44.79 -8.14 24.22
N VAL A 385 44.14 -7.05 24.62
CA VAL A 385 44.77 -6.00 25.44
C VAL A 385 44.49 -6.22 26.93
N ALA A 386 43.39 -6.89 27.27
CA ALA A 386 42.96 -7.04 28.65
C ALA A 386 43.53 -8.30 29.34
N LEU A 387 44.86 -8.36 29.49
CA LEU A 387 45.51 -9.33 30.39
C LEU A 387 45.08 -9.13 31.86
N ALA A 388 44.55 -7.96 32.22
CA ALA A 388 44.08 -7.63 33.57
C ALA A 388 42.57 -7.86 33.81
N GLU A 389 41.73 -7.85 32.77
CA GLU A 389 40.26 -7.87 32.93
C GLU A 389 39.71 -9.26 33.27
N ARG A 390 40.39 -10.32 32.83
CA ARG A 390 40.05 -11.71 33.18
C ARG A 390 39.98 -11.96 34.69
N LYS A 391 40.59 -11.10 35.51
CA LYS A 391 40.63 -11.23 36.97
C LYS A 391 39.62 -10.34 37.71
N LEU A 392 39.03 -9.33 37.05
CA LEU A 392 38.13 -8.36 37.69
C LEU A 392 36.66 -8.53 37.29
N GLY A 393 36.34 -9.32 36.26
CA GLY A 393 34.97 -9.74 35.97
C GLY A 393 34.00 -8.61 35.58
N ILE A 394 34.54 -7.48 35.10
CA ILE A 394 33.72 -6.34 34.67
C ILE A 394 33.52 -6.44 33.15
N GLU A 395 32.50 -7.18 32.71
CA GLU A 395 32.08 -7.12 31.29
C GLU A 395 31.35 -5.79 31.06
N GLN A 396 32.05 -4.76 30.57
CA GLN A 396 31.40 -3.55 30.06
C GLN A 396 31.00 -3.72 28.61
N SER A 397 30.05 -4.62 28.34
CA SER A 397 29.38 -4.65 27.04
C SER A 397 28.48 -3.41 26.94
N ALA A 398 29.02 -2.32 26.37
CA ALA A 398 28.21 -1.22 25.88
C ALA A 398 27.34 -1.80 24.75
N LYS A 399 26.11 -2.19 25.09
CA LYS A 399 25.13 -2.73 24.14
C LYS A 399 24.38 -1.55 23.53
N PRO A 400 24.80 -0.98 22.38
CA PRO A 400 23.94 -0.05 21.67
C PRO A 400 22.61 -0.75 21.43
N THR A 401 21.55 -0.15 21.93
CA THR A 401 20.30 -0.86 22.17
C THR A 401 19.53 -1.07 20.86
N ALA A 402 19.64 -0.13 19.92
CA ALA A 402 19.12 -0.23 18.57
C ALA A 402 19.67 0.88 17.65
N TYR A 403 19.73 0.60 16.34
CA TYR A 403 19.83 1.63 15.30
C TYR A 403 18.50 1.72 14.58
N MET A 404 18.04 2.94 14.29
CA MET A 404 16.75 3.17 13.68
C MET A 404 16.88 4.08 12.48
N ALA A 405 16.11 3.76 11.44
CA ALA A 405 16.00 4.54 10.23
C ALA A 405 14.53 4.70 9.85
N GLN A 406 14.24 5.77 9.12
CA GLN A 406 12.89 6.06 8.65
C GLN A 406 12.90 6.38 7.16
N ALA A 407 11.97 5.78 6.45
CA ALA A 407 11.66 6.10 5.08
C ALA A 407 10.15 6.35 4.94
N GLU A 408 9.76 6.96 3.83
CA GLU A 408 8.36 7.06 3.46
C GLU A 408 8.18 6.79 1.97
N PHE A 409 7.01 6.27 1.60
CA PHE A 409 6.55 6.22 0.22
C PHE A 409 5.48 7.28 0.00
N TYR A 410 5.60 8.04 -1.08
CA TYR A 410 4.75 9.21 -1.35
C TYR A 410 4.32 9.22 -2.81
N PHE A 411 3.24 9.95 -3.09
CA PHE A 411 2.79 10.19 -4.44
C PHE A 411 3.47 11.44 -5.03
N ASP A 412 4.20 11.29 -6.13
CA ASP A 412 4.91 12.38 -6.80
C ASP A 412 3.96 13.20 -7.68
N CYS A 413 3.34 14.21 -7.08
CA CYS A 413 2.45 15.15 -7.75
C CYS A 413 3.24 16.32 -8.36
N THR A 414 2.75 16.89 -9.46
CA THR A 414 3.37 18.07 -10.11
C THR A 414 3.16 19.37 -9.33
N LYS A 415 2.17 19.39 -8.43
CA LYS A 415 1.84 20.54 -7.59
C LYS A 415 2.55 20.45 -6.23
N SER A 416 2.37 21.47 -5.39
CA SER A 416 2.92 21.47 -4.02
C SER A 416 2.34 20.33 -3.18
N TRP A 417 3.14 19.79 -2.26
CA TRP A 417 2.77 18.69 -1.37
C TRP A 417 1.52 18.93 -0.51
N GLY A 418 1.20 20.19 -0.22
CA GLY A 418 0.00 20.55 0.54
C GLY A 418 -1.27 20.67 -0.31
N ASP A 419 -1.17 20.56 -1.64
CA ASP A 419 -2.33 20.71 -2.52
C ASP A 419 -3.27 19.51 -2.35
N SER A 420 -4.57 19.79 -2.36
CA SER A 420 -5.67 18.83 -2.42
C SER A 420 -5.52 17.79 -3.54
N GLU A 421 -4.87 18.14 -4.65
CA GLU A 421 -4.59 17.19 -5.73
C GLU A 421 -3.52 16.14 -5.36
N CYS A 422 -2.66 16.47 -4.39
CA CYS A 422 -1.57 15.61 -3.95
C CYS A 422 -1.97 14.70 -2.78
N ASN A 423 -2.86 15.17 -1.90
CA ASN A 423 -3.25 14.47 -0.67
C ASN A 423 -4.67 13.92 -0.79
N GLY A 424 -4.82 12.59 -0.72
CA GLY A 424 -6.14 11.93 -0.74
C GLY A 424 -6.89 12.04 -2.07
N SER A 425 -6.27 12.61 -3.12
CA SER A 425 -6.95 12.72 -4.42
C SER A 425 -7.06 11.37 -5.09
N TRP A 426 -8.21 11.13 -5.70
CA TRP A 426 -8.47 9.90 -6.43
C TRP A 426 -7.56 9.75 -7.66
N ASN A 427 -6.91 10.83 -8.10
CA ASN A 427 -5.96 10.78 -9.22
C ASN A 427 -4.71 9.96 -8.88
N ALA A 428 -4.31 9.92 -7.60
CA ALA A 428 -3.17 9.13 -7.17
C ALA A 428 -3.37 7.62 -7.34
N GLY A 429 -4.63 7.16 -7.33
CA GLY A 429 -4.99 5.76 -7.60
C GLY A 429 -4.97 5.37 -9.08
N PHE A 430 -4.84 6.33 -10.01
CA PHE A 430 -4.77 6.05 -11.46
C PHE A 430 -3.46 6.54 -12.07
N SER A 431 -2.41 6.72 -11.26
CA SER A 431 -1.14 7.29 -11.72
C SER A 431 0.07 6.54 -11.17
N LEU A 432 1.02 6.22 -12.06
CA LEU A 432 2.23 5.42 -11.76
C LEU A 432 3.38 6.29 -11.21
N LYS A 433 3.07 7.16 -10.26
CA LYS A 433 3.98 8.16 -9.71
C LYS A 433 4.29 7.96 -8.23
N TRP A 434 4.01 6.78 -7.68
CA TRP A 434 4.45 6.46 -6.33
C TRP A 434 5.97 6.28 -6.30
N ARG A 435 6.60 6.93 -5.31
CA ARG A 435 8.06 6.98 -5.09
C ARG A 435 8.36 6.70 -3.62
N ALA A 436 9.61 6.43 -3.32
CA ALA A 436 10.11 6.31 -1.95
C ALA A 436 11.24 7.30 -1.69
N ARG A 437 11.39 7.75 -0.45
CA ARG A 437 12.51 8.57 0.00
C ARG A 437 12.86 8.31 1.46
N MET A 438 14.09 8.62 1.82
CA MET A 438 14.54 8.65 3.21
C MET A 438 13.97 9.87 3.94
N ARG A 439 13.75 9.72 5.25
CA ARG A 439 13.26 10.78 6.14
C ARG A 439 14.19 10.89 7.33
N ARG A 440 14.30 12.11 7.86
CA ARG A 440 14.91 12.30 9.19
C ARG A 440 14.05 11.54 10.19
N LEU A 441 14.71 10.82 11.09
CA LEU A 441 14.06 10.04 12.12
C LEU A 441 13.20 10.97 12.99
N GLN A 442 11.91 10.93 12.76
CA GLN A 442 10.90 11.47 13.65
C GLN A 442 10.46 10.30 14.49
N PHE A 443 10.80 10.33 15.77
CA PHE A 443 10.08 9.49 16.72
C PHE A 443 8.68 10.11 16.82
N PRO A 444 7.60 9.46 16.33
CA PRO A 444 6.26 9.80 16.82
C PRO A 444 6.23 9.69 18.36
N GLU A 445 5.07 9.79 19.00
CA GLU A 445 4.91 9.17 20.34
C GLU A 445 5.06 7.64 20.19
N VAL A 446 6.26 7.18 19.82
CA VAL A 446 6.71 5.84 19.46
C VAL A 446 6.41 4.90 20.60
N GLY A 447 6.43 5.38 21.85
CA GLY A 447 6.01 4.60 23.00
C GLY A 447 4.63 3.98 22.80
N SER A 448 3.65 4.70 22.23
CA SER A 448 2.31 4.15 21.98
C SER A 448 2.25 3.20 20.78
N LEU A 449 2.88 3.59 19.66
CA LEU A 449 2.83 2.82 18.41
C LEU A 449 3.70 1.55 18.52
N LEU A 450 4.88 1.64 19.10
CA LEU A 450 5.80 0.53 19.34
C LEU A 450 5.37 -0.30 20.56
N ALA A 451 4.61 0.23 21.54
CA ALA A 451 3.93 -0.63 22.51
C ALA A 451 2.78 -1.41 21.86
N SER A 452 1.96 -0.78 21.01
CA SER A 452 0.89 -1.49 20.29
C SER A 452 1.45 -2.52 19.32
N PHE A 453 2.48 -2.15 18.55
CA PHE A 453 3.11 -3.01 17.57
C PHE A 453 4.00 -4.04 18.25
N GLY A 454 4.82 -3.65 19.22
CA GLY A 454 5.69 -4.54 19.99
C GLY A 454 4.89 -5.56 20.79
N ALA A 455 3.82 -5.17 21.48
CA ALA A 455 2.94 -6.13 22.16
C ALA A 455 2.27 -7.05 21.14
N SER A 456 1.66 -6.54 20.07
CA SER A 456 1.00 -7.39 19.08
C SER A 456 1.96 -8.26 18.27
N PHE A 457 3.17 -7.79 17.96
CA PHE A 457 4.17 -8.49 17.15
C PHE A 457 4.99 -9.48 17.98
N LEU A 458 5.42 -9.12 19.20
CA LEU A 458 6.10 -10.06 20.10
C LEU A 458 5.13 -11.17 20.56
N LEU A 459 3.88 -10.84 20.87
CA LEU A 459 2.88 -11.84 21.23
C LEU A 459 2.43 -12.67 20.01
N ASN A 460 2.44 -12.11 18.80
CA ASN A 460 2.19 -12.83 17.54
C ASN A 460 3.45 -13.26 16.79
N MET A 461 4.61 -13.46 17.43
CA MET A 461 5.73 -14.15 16.75
C MET A 461 5.39 -15.61 16.39
N LYS A 462 4.35 -16.17 16.99
CA LYS A 462 3.67 -17.39 16.50
C LYS A 462 3.07 -17.17 15.09
N GLY A 463 2.54 -15.97 14.86
CA GLY A 463 2.06 -15.44 13.60
C GLY A 463 3.11 -15.30 12.50
N TYR A 464 4.41 -15.13 12.79
CA TYR A 464 5.44 -15.22 11.73
C TYR A 464 5.60 -16.67 11.25
N LYS A 465 5.59 -17.64 12.18
CA LYS A 465 5.54 -19.06 11.80
C LYS A 465 4.22 -19.40 11.10
N ASP A 466 3.10 -18.80 11.50
CA ASP A 466 1.81 -19.00 10.80
C ASP A 466 1.72 -18.27 9.47
N LEU A 467 2.36 -17.10 9.29
CA LEU A 467 2.48 -16.39 8.01
C LEU A 467 3.43 -17.15 7.08
N GLN A 468 4.58 -17.60 7.60
CA GLN A 468 5.49 -18.47 6.87
C GLN A 468 4.81 -19.80 6.54
N LYS A 469 3.92 -20.31 7.40
CA LYS A 469 3.09 -21.50 7.17
C LYS A 469 1.89 -21.22 6.27
N LEU A 470 1.38 -19.99 6.17
CA LEU A 470 0.36 -19.55 5.21
C LEU A 470 0.95 -19.29 3.82
N LEU A 471 2.22 -18.87 3.75
CA LEU A 471 3.00 -18.71 2.52
C LEU A 471 3.59 -20.05 2.05
N LYS A 472 4.00 -20.94 2.97
CA LYS A 472 4.50 -22.30 2.64
C LYS A 472 3.39 -23.33 2.50
N ASN A 473 2.27 -23.20 3.23
CA ASN A 473 1.08 -23.93 2.84
C ASN A 473 0.54 -23.20 1.63
N ASN A 474 0.78 -23.79 0.47
CA ASN A 474 0.21 -23.36 -0.78
C ASN A 474 -1.30 -23.10 -0.65
N LYS A 475 -2.02 -23.65 0.35
CA LYS A 475 -3.43 -23.35 0.69
C LYS A 475 -3.90 -21.89 0.59
N VAL A 476 -3.11 -20.85 0.86
CA VAL A 476 -3.56 -19.47 0.58
C VAL A 476 -3.46 -19.16 -0.91
N LEU A 477 -2.35 -19.53 -1.55
CA LEU A 477 -2.17 -19.50 -3.01
C LEU A 477 -3.07 -20.49 -3.76
N ASP A 478 -3.51 -21.57 -3.13
CA ASP A 478 -4.42 -22.60 -3.63
C ASP A 478 -5.86 -22.22 -3.26
N GLN A 479 -6.13 -21.44 -2.21
CA GLN A 479 -7.44 -20.81 -1.99
C GLN A 479 -7.61 -19.64 -2.95
N LEU A 480 -6.57 -18.84 -3.20
CA LEU A 480 -6.52 -17.89 -4.30
C LEU A 480 -6.70 -18.67 -5.61
N GLY A 481 -5.93 -19.72 -5.83
CA GLY A 481 -5.94 -20.57 -7.02
C GLY A 481 -7.20 -21.42 -7.21
N SER A 482 -7.93 -21.78 -6.17
CA SER A 482 -9.21 -22.53 -6.23
C SER A 482 -10.43 -21.62 -6.21
N THR A 483 -10.32 -20.40 -5.66
CA THR A 483 -11.33 -19.34 -5.88
C THR A 483 -11.23 -18.82 -7.33
N ILE A 484 -10.02 -18.81 -7.89
CA ILE A 484 -9.75 -18.50 -9.31
C ILE A 484 -10.04 -19.72 -10.22
N GLY A 485 -9.74 -20.95 -9.77
CA GLY A 485 -9.80 -22.18 -10.57
C GLY A 485 -11.09 -23.01 -10.43
N GLY A 486 -11.92 -22.75 -9.41
CA GLY A 486 -13.08 -23.58 -9.07
C GLY A 486 -14.33 -23.37 -9.91
N ALA A 487 -14.37 -22.39 -10.84
CA ALA A 487 -15.63 -22.03 -11.51
C ALA A 487 -15.58 -21.67 -13.01
N VAL A 488 -14.44 -21.65 -13.72
CA VAL A 488 -14.43 -21.14 -15.12
C VAL A 488 -13.36 -21.77 -16.00
N GLY A 489 -13.75 -22.27 -17.19
CA GLY A 489 -12.89 -22.85 -18.23
C GLY A 489 -11.55 -22.12 -18.46
N THR A 490 -10.48 -22.92 -18.41
CA THR A 490 -9.18 -22.61 -17.79
C THR A 490 -7.99 -22.73 -18.77
N THR A 491 -7.92 -21.98 -19.86
CA THR A 491 -6.65 -21.97 -20.62
C THR A 491 -6.14 -20.58 -20.99
N ALA A 492 -6.96 -19.70 -21.55
CA ALA A 492 -6.46 -18.39 -22.00
C ALA A 492 -6.34 -17.35 -20.89
N ILE A 493 -7.22 -17.36 -19.89
CA ILE A 493 -7.21 -16.37 -18.81
C ILE A 493 -6.36 -16.84 -17.64
N SER A 494 -6.39 -18.14 -17.31
CA SER A 494 -5.46 -18.71 -16.34
C SER A 494 -4.03 -18.56 -16.83
N SER A 495 -3.74 -18.75 -18.12
CA SER A 495 -2.39 -18.51 -18.64
C SER A 495 -1.96 -17.06 -18.52
N VAL A 496 -2.84 -16.08 -18.75
CA VAL A 496 -2.52 -14.65 -18.59
C VAL A 496 -2.32 -14.30 -17.12
N VAL A 497 -3.17 -14.79 -16.22
CA VAL A 497 -3.03 -14.56 -14.77
C VAL A 497 -1.80 -15.27 -14.21
N ASP A 498 -1.55 -16.52 -14.59
CA ASP A 498 -0.38 -17.31 -14.20
C ASP A 498 0.90 -16.72 -14.81
N GLN A 499 0.83 -16.19 -16.04
CA GLN A 499 1.93 -15.45 -16.66
C GLN A 499 2.15 -14.12 -15.95
N MET A 500 1.11 -13.38 -15.58
CA MET A 500 1.25 -12.14 -14.81
C MET A 500 1.79 -12.42 -13.41
N ILE A 501 1.30 -13.44 -12.71
CA ILE A 501 1.80 -13.86 -11.39
C ILE A 501 3.21 -14.42 -11.51
N GLY A 502 3.51 -15.17 -12.57
CA GLY A 502 4.82 -15.72 -12.87
C GLY A 502 5.85 -14.65 -13.21
N GLU A 503 5.51 -13.73 -14.11
CA GLU A 503 6.30 -12.55 -14.46
C GLU A 503 6.42 -11.61 -13.26
N PHE A 504 5.38 -11.43 -12.46
CA PHE A 504 5.44 -10.67 -11.22
C PHE A 504 6.42 -11.32 -10.25
N ASN A 505 6.26 -12.62 -9.94
CA ASN A 505 7.16 -13.35 -9.06
C ASN A 505 8.61 -13.37 -9.58
N ASN A 506 8.79 -13.52 -10.89
CA ASN A 506 10.09 -13.49 -11.54
C ASN A 506 10.68 -12.08 -11.55
N ALA A 507 9.88 -11.03 -11.76
CA ALA A 507 10.30 -9.64 -11.68
C ALA A 507 10.65 -9.25 -10.24
N VAL A 508 9.85 -9.66 -9.25
CA VAL A 508 10.15 -9.48 -7.84
C VAL A 508 11.44 -10.23 -7.46
N ARG A 509 11.63 -11.48 -7.90
CA ARG A 509 12.88 -12.23 -7.67
C ARG A 509 14.07 -11.60 -8.39
N LYS A 510 13.90 -11.21 -9.65
CA LYS A 510 14.94 -10.61 -10.48
C LYS A 510 15.35 -9.25 -9.93
N GLU A 511 14.40 -8.37 -9.60
CA GLU A 511 14.70 -7.10 -8.93
C GLU A 511 15.26 -7.32 -7.52
N ALA A 512 14.80 -8.31 -6.76
CA ALA A 512 15.39 -8.63 -5.47
C ALA A 512 16.87 -9.02 -5.61
N ASN A 513 17.25 -9.69 -6.72
CA ASN A 513 18.62 -10.04 -7.05
C ASN A 513 19.41 -8.86 -7.66
N ASP A 514 18.77 -8.06 -8.52
CA ASP A 514 19.42 -6.96 -9.25
C ASP A 514 19.64 -5.73 -8.35
N VAL A 515 18.73 -5.44 -7.41
CA VAL A 515 18.97 -4.45 -6.34
C VAL A 515 20.09 -4.92 -5.43
N GLY A 516 20.17 -6.22 -5.11
CA GLY A 516 21.30 -6.80 -4.38
C GLY A 516 22.64 -6.64 -5.12
N LYS A 517 22.64 -6.60 -6.45
CA LYS A 517 23.83 -6.35 -7.27
C LYS A 517 24.15 -4.87 -7.46
N ALA A 518 23.15 -4.01 -7.63
CA ALA A 518 23.33 -2.57 -7.79
C ALA A 518 23.83 -1.88 -6.50
N PHE A 519 23.51 -2.46 -5.34
CA PHE A 519 24.02 -2.05 -4.03
C PHE A 519 25.21 -2.89 -3.54
N ASN A 520 25.77 -3.74 -4.40
CA ASN A 520 27.10 -4.29 -4.19
C ASN A 520 28.08 -3.52 -5.08
N PRO A 521 28.47 -2.27 -4.72
CA PRO A 521 29.66 -1.71 -5.31
C PRO A 521 30.79 -2.63 -4.86
N GLN A 522 31.31 -3.45 -5.77
CA GLN A 522 32.69 -3.88 -5.69
C GLN A 522 33.49 -2.59 -5.62
N PHE A 523 33.78 -2.09 -4.42
CA PHE A 523 34.72 -1.00 -4.22
C PHE A 523 36.05 -1.51 -4.77
N PRO A 524 36.51 -1.01 -5.93
CA PRO A 524 37.85 -1.34 -6.40
C PRO A 524 38.78 -0.72 -5.38
N GLY A 525 39.55 -1.57 -4.69
CA GLY A 525 40.43 -1.14 -3.62
C GLY A 525 41.37 -0.04 -4.09
N ILE A 526 41.19 1.17 -3.57
CA ILE A 526 42.22 2.21 -3.49
C ILE A 526 41.98 2.96 -2.17
N TYR A 527 42.50 2.39 -1.09
CA TYR A 527 42.96 3.16 0.07
C TYR A 527 44.38 2.69 0.34
N HIS A 528 45.34 3.47 -0.16
CA HIS A 528 46.69 3.58 0.39
C HIS A 528 46.72 4.81 1.30
#